data_AF-A0A849S059-F1
#
_entry.id   AF-A0A849S059-F1
#
_cell.length_a   1.000
_cell.length_b   1.000
_cell.length_c   1.000
_cell.angle_alpha   90.00
_cell.angle_beta   90.00
_cell.angle_gamma   90.00
#
_symmetry.space_group_name_H-M   'P 1'
#
loop_
_entity.id
_entity.type
_entity.pdbx_description
1 polymer ?
#
loop_
_entity_poly.entity_id
_entity_poly.type
_entity_poly.pdbx_seq_one_letter_code
_entity_poly.pdbx_strand_id
1 'polypeptide(L)'
;METPSEDLIKHVPLIEIGKPEPADKNYILYIPGGKTIPVQLAVKGPLVVNPGEATTRIQLTQSLYLYKEWSSLDGRNWTHRAFQGRVSIGLAPQGGIIDIVVDRPN
;
A
#
# COMPACT_ATOMS: atom_id res chain seq x y z
N MET A 1 -21.59 -1.84 -7.32
CA MET A 1 -20.30 -1.55 -7.99
C MET A 1 -19.84 -2.86 -8.59
N GLU A 2 -19.70 -2.91 -9.91
CA GLU A 2 -19.25 -4.10 -10.62
C GLU A 2 -17.76 -4.31 -10.35
N THR A 3 -17.39 -5.50 -9.89
CA THR A 3 -15.98 -5.95 -9.81
C THR A 3 -15.32 -5.83 -11.19
N PRO A 4 -14.00 -5.57 -11.28
CA PRO A 4 -13.34 -5.51 -12.57
C PRO A 4 -13.57 -6.84 -13.28
N SER A 5 -13.98 -6.80 -14.56
CA SER A 5 -14.29 -8.04 -15.27
C SER A 5 -13.05 -8.92 -15.30
N GLU A 6 -13.21 -10.23 -15.07
CA GLU A 6 -12.09 -11.17 -15.06
C GLU A 6 -11.26 -11.09 -16.35
N ASP A 7 -11.91 -10.83 -17.49
CA ASP A 7 -11.24 -10.69 -18.77
C ASP A 7 -10.43 -9.40 -18.88
N LEU A 8 -10.86 -8.30 -18.26
CA LEU A 8 -10.06 -7.08 -18.18
C LEU A 8 -8.75 -7.35 -17.42
N ILE A 9 -8.82 -8.04 -16.28
CA ILE A 9 -7.67 -8.28 -15.40
C ILE A 9 -6.62 -9.19 -16.06
N LYS A 10 -7.05 -10.19 -16.84
CA LYS A 10 -6.14 -11.09 -17.57
C LYS A 10 -5.23 -10.38 -18.58
N HIS A 11 -5.68 -9.24 -19.12
CA HIS A 11 -4.92 -8.48 -20.11
C HIS A 11 -4.11 -7.33 -19.52
N VAL A 12 -4.29 -7.01 -18.24
CA VAL A 12 -3.53 -5.97 -17.57
C VAL A 12 -2.15 -6.50 -17.15
N PRO A 13 -1.04 -5.82 -17.49
CA PRO A 13 0.29 -6.22 -17.05
C PRO A 13 0.39 -6.33 -15.53
N LEU A 14 0.98 -7.43 -15.05
CA LEU A 14 1.33 -7.62 -13.65
C LEU A 14 2.76 -7.14 -13.40
N ILE A 15 2.93 -6.12 -12.57
CA ILE A 15 4.23 -5.50 -12.27
C ILE A 15 4.57 -5.69 -10.80
N GLU A 16 5.66 -6.37 -10.53
CA GLU A 16 6.15 -6.55 -9.16
C GLU A 16 6.75 -5.25 -8.61
N ILE A 17 6.49 -4.96 -7.33
CA ILE A 17 7.07 -3.81 -6.64
C ILE A 17 8.60 -3.74 -6.80
N GLY A 18 9.09 -2.54 -7.14
CA GLY A 18 10.50 -2.27 -7.43
C GLY A 18 10.90 -2.47 -8.90
N LYS A 19 9.99 -2.92 -9.77
CA LYS A 19 10.19 -2.90 -11.22
C LYS A 19 9.75 -1.56 -11.83
N PRO A 20 10.24 -1.19 -13.03
CA PRO A 20 9.82 0.02 -13.72
C PRO A 20 8.30 0.07 -13.95
N GLU A 21 7.72 1.25 -13.77
CA GLU A 21 6.30 1.51 -14.01
C GLU A 21 6.02 1.63 -15.52
N PRO A 22 4.99 0.94 -16.06
CA PRO A 22 4.54 1.15 -17.44
C PRO A 22 4.07 2.59 -17.70
N ALA A 23 4.35 3.10 -18.90
CA ALA A 23 4.08 4.50 -19.26
C ALA A 23 2.59 4.89 -19.24
N ASP A 24 1.69 3.94 -19.56
CA ASP A 24 0.25 4.15 -19.58
C ASP A 24 -0.40 4.06 -18.18
N LYS A 25 0.38 3.69 -17.16
CA LYS A 25 -0.08 3.47 -15.78
C LYS A 25 -1.23 2.47 -15.63
N ASN A 26 -1.44 1.62 -16.64
CA ASN A 26 -2.47 0.61 -16.63
C ASN A 26 -1.86 -0.74 -16.29
N TYR A 27 -1.66 -1.01 -15.00
CA TYR A 27 -1.02 -2.23 -14.52
C TYR A 27 -1.56 -2.64 -13.16
N ILE A 28 -1.39 -3.93 -12.84
CA ILE A 28 -1.60 -4.46 -11.50
C ILE A 28 -0.26 -4.39 -10.77
N LEU A 29 -0.21 -3.65 -9.66
CA LEU A 29 0.94 -3.69 -8.78
C LEU A 29 0.87 -4.96 -7.92
N TYR A 30 1.93 -5.77 -7.96
CA TYR A 30 2.08 -6.98 -7.18
C TYR A 30 3.13 -6.80 -6.08
N ILE A 31 2.73 -7.00 -4.84
CA ILE A 31 3.59 -7.04 -3.67
C ILE A 31 3.59 -8.47 -3.13
N PRO A 32 4.67 -9.24 -3.30
CA PRO A 32 4.75 -10.60 -2.78
C PRO A 32 4.74 -10.62 -1.25
N GLY A 33 4.01 -11.57 -0.66
CA GLY A 33 4.15 -11.91 0.75
C GLY A 33 5.60 -12.27 1.09
N GLY A 34 6.07 -11.83 2.26
CA GLY A 34 7.45 -12.03 2.72
C GLY A 34 8.49 -11.15 2.02
N LYS A 35 8.15 -10.39 0.97
CA LYS A 35 9.08 -9.44 0.35
C LYS A 35 9.25 -8.23 1.25
N THR A 36 10.50 -7.91 1.57
CA THR A 36 10.85 -6.67 2.27
C THR A 36 10.67 -5.49 1.34
N ILE A 37 9.83 -4.53 1.73
CA ILE A 37 9.57 -3.31 0.98
C ILE A 37 9.89 -2.07 1.84
N PRO A 38 10.51 -1.03 1.26
CA PRO A 38 10.69 0.24 1.96
C PRO A 38 9.36 1.00 2.02
N VAL A 39 9.11 1.65 3.16
CA VAL A 39 8.00 2.59 3.34
C VAL A 39 8.58 3.89 3.84
N GLN A 40 8.35 4.98 3.10
CA GLN A 40 8.79 6.32 3.47
C GLN A 40 7.68 7.03 4.23
N LEU A 41 8.03 7.60 5.38
CA LEU A 41 7.21 8.46 6.22
C LEU A 41 7.77 9.87 6.12
N ALA A 42 6.90 10.85 5.90
CA ALA A 42 7.30 12.25 5.79
C ALA A 42 6.38 13.14 6.64
N VAL A 43 6.99 14.03 7.41
CA VAL A 43 6.32 15.06 8.21
C VAL A 43 6.70 16.41 7.63
N LYS A 44 5.72 17.11 7.05
CA LYS A 44 5.88 18.42 6.40
C LYS A 44 4.63 19.26 6.59
N GLY A 45 4.76 20.58 6.51
CA GLY A 45 3.63 21.50 6.53
C GLY A 45 3.98 22.89 7.06
N PRO A 46 3.03 23.83 7.03
CA PRO A 46 3.27 25.23 7.42
C PRO A 46 3.56 25.40 8.91
N LEU A 47 3.22 24.42 9.76
CA LEU A 47 3.53 24.40 11.19
C LEU A 47 4.84 23.67 11.53
N VAL A 48 5.55 23.16 10.51
CA VAL A 48 6.76 22.36 10.68
C VAL A 48 7.96 23.19 10.24
N VAL A 49 8.78 23.62 11.20
CA VAL A 49 10.00 24.41 10.91
C VAL A 49 11.07 23.53 10.27
N ASN A 50 11.22 22.29 10.74
CA ASN A 50 12.18 21.31 10.22
C ASN A 50 11.42 20.06 9.75
N PRO A 51 11.17 19.92 8.44
CA PRO A 51 10.58 18.70 7.89
C PRO A 51 11.43 17.48 8.20
N GLY A 52 10.77 16.35 8.46
CA GLY A 52 11.43 15.10 8.81
C GLY A 52 10.98 13.97 7.89
N GLU A 53 11.92 13.11 7.53
CA GLU A 53 11.64 11.89 6.78
C GLU A 53 12.29 10.68 7.46
N ALA A 54 11.60 9.55 7.40
CA ALA A 54 12.10 8.28 7.88
C ALA A 54 11.71 7.18 6.90
N THR A 55 12.62 6.24 6.66
CA THR A 55 12.32 5.03 5.87
C THR A 55 12.34 3.82 6.79
N THR A 56 11.23 3.11 6.85
CA THR A 56 11.13 1.80 7.50
C THR A 56 11.07 0.70 6.45
N ARG A 57 11.29 -0.55 6.87
CA ARG A 57 11.18 -1.74 6.03
C ARG A 57 10.14 -2.67 6.63
N ILE A 58 9.15 -3.03 5.83
CA ILE A 58 8.07 -3.93 6.26
C ILE A 58 8.01 -5.15 5.36
N GLN A 59 7.35 -6.19 5.84
CA GLN A 59 6.94 -7.35 5.06
C GLN A 59 5.46 -7.58 5.26
N LEU A 60 4.75 -7.88 4.18
CA LEU A 60 3.37 -8.35 4.27
C LEU A 60 3.39 -9.87 4.51
N THR A 61 2.50 -10.37 5.35
CA THR A 61 2.38 -11.82 5.61
C THR A 61 1.76 -12.59 4.43
N GLN A 62 1.12 -11.88 3.52
CA GLN A 62 0.45 -12.40 2.33
C GLN A 62 0.68 -11.43 1.17
N SER A 63 0.50 -11.92 -0.05
CA SER A 63 0.60 -11.08 -1.24
C SER A 63 -0.53 -10.05 -1.31
N LEU A 64 -0.25 -8.92 -1.95
CA LEU A 64 -1.22 -7.86 -2.22
C LEU A 64 -1.14 -7.47 -3.70
N TYR A 65 -2.30 -7.39 -4.33
CA TYR A 65 -2.49 -6.94 -5.70
C TYR A 65 -3.30 -5.65 -5.66
N LEU A 66 -2.84 -4.61 -6.35
CA LEU A 66 -3.51 -3.31 -6.45
C LEU A 66 -3.76 -2.96 -7.91
N TYR A 67 -4.97 -2.51 -8.23
CA TYR A 67 -5.35 -2.06 -9.56
C TYR A 67 -6.41 -0.96 -9.47
N LYS A 68 -6.05 0.28 -9.81
CA LYS A 68 -6.93 1.45 -9.64
C LYS A 68 -7.49 1.51 -8.20
N GLU A 69 -8.82 1.58 -8.02
CA GLU A 69 -9.46 1.50 -6.70
C GLU A 69 -9.69 0.08 -6.16
N TRP A 70 -9.18 -0.95 -6.84
CA TRP A 70 -9.36 -2.35 -6.47
C TRP A 70 -8.12 -2.94 -5.83
N SER A 71 -8.36 -3.90 -4.94
CA SER A 71 -7.34 -4.63 -4.23
C SER A 71 -7.73 -6.10 -4.10
N SER A 72 -6.73 -6.98 -4.04
CA SER A 72 -6.92 -8.42 -3.86
C SER A 72 -5.77 -9.02 -3.06
N LEU A 73 -6.06 -10.07 -2.29
CA LEU A 73 -5.06 -10.82 -1.52
C LEU A 73 -4.63 -12.12 -2.21
N ASP A 74 -5.32 -12.51 -3.28
CA ASP A 74 -5.08 -13.75 -4.03
C ASP A 74 -4.99 -13.53 -5.55
N GLY A 75 -5.20 -12.28 -6.02
CA GLY A 75 -5.18 -11.89 -7.43
C GLY A 75 -6.45 -12.28 -8.19
N ARG A 76 -7.45 -12.84 -7.51
CA ARG A 76 -8.68 -13.38 -8.10
C ARG A 76 -9.92 -12.69 -7.54
N ASN A 77 -9.99 -12.54 -6.23
CA ASN A 77 -11.09 -11.89 -5.53
C ASN A 77 -10.77 -10.41 -5.33
N TRP A 78 -11.43 -9.55 -6.11
CA TRP A 78 -11.18 -8.11 -6.13
C TRP A 78 -12.24 -7.33 -5.36
N THR A 79 -11.79 -6.43 -4.51
CA THR A 79 -12.65 -5.58 -3.66
C THR A 79 -12.02 -4.21 -3.44
N HIS A 80 -12.83 -3.22 -3.10
CA HIS A 80 -12.35 -1.89 -2.66
C HIS A 80 -11.77 -1.90 -1.24
N ARG A 81 -11.89 -3.02 -0.51
CA ARG A 81 -11.45 -3.16 0.87
C ARG A 81 -10.81 -4.53 1.08
N ALA A 82 -9.68 -4.84 0.43
CA ALA A 82 -8.98 -6.12 0.68
C ALA A 82 -8.12 -6.08 1.96
N PHE A 83 -7.84 -4.87 2.45
CA PHE A 83 -7.14 -4.59 3.69
C PHE A 83 -7.67 -3.28 4.28
N GLN A 84 -7.39 -3.06 5.56
CA GLN A 84 -7.69 -1.80 6.25
C GLN A 84 -6.44 -1.31 6.97
N GLY A 85 -6.23 0.00 6.94
CA GLY A 85 -5.15 0.67 7.67
C GLY A 85 -5.71 1.52 8.80
N ARG A 86 -5.01 1.56 9.94
CA ARG A 86 -5.25 2.51 11.02
C ARG A 86 -3.96 3.27 11.29
N VAL A 87 -4.05 4.59 11.37
CA VAL A 87 -2.94 5.45 11.78
C VAL A 87 -3.34 6.14 13.09
N SER A 88 -2.49 6.00 14.10
CA SER A 88 -2.62 6.69 15.38
C SER A 88 -1.42 7.60 15.57
N ILE A 89 -1.66 8.84 16.00
CA ILE A 89 -0.62 9.82 16.29
C ILE A 89 -0.73 10.19 17.76
N GLY A 90 0.36 10.02 18.50
CA GLY A 90 0.48 10.43 19.90
C GLY A 90 1.59 11.46 20.06
N LEU A 91 1.40 12.41 20.97
CA LEU A 91 2.45 13.33 21.42
C LEU A 91 2.72 13.08 22.91
N ALA A 92 3.99 13.01 23.28
CA ALA A 92 4.46 12.90 24.65
C ALA A 92 5.63 13.88 24.88
N PRO A 93 6.01 14.20 26.13
CA PRO A 93 7.13 15.11 26.39
C PRO A 93 8.45 14.72 25.71
N GLN A 94 8.67 13.42 25.49
CA GLN A 94 9.84 12.89 24.79
C GLN A 94 9.75 12.92 23.26
N GLY A 95 8.59 13.28 22.69
CA GLY A 95 8.37 13.33 21.23
C GLY A 95 7.04 12.72 20.79
N GLY A 96 6.85 12.66 19.47
CA GLY A 96 5.68 12.06 18.84
C GLY A 96 5.89 10.59 18.47
N ILE A 97 4.80 9.81 18.48
CA ILE A 97 4.75 8.43 18.01
C ILE A 97 3.70 8.33 16.89
N ILE A 98 4.05 7.63 15.81
CA ILE A 98 3.14 7.29 14.72
C ILE A 98 3.04 5.77 14.68
N ASP A 99 1.86 5.24 15.02
CA ASP A 99 1.55 3.82 14.92
C ASP A 99 0.71 3.56 13.67
N ILE A 100 1.19 2.68 12.80
CA ILE A 100 0.49 2.26 11.58
C ILE A 100 0.19 0.77 11.70
N VAL A 101 -1.10 0.42 11.68
CA VAL A 101 -1.58 -0.96 11.74
C VAL A 101 -2.29 -1.28 10.42
N VAL A 102 -1.96 -2.43 9.82
CA VAL A 102 -2.59 -2.91 8.59
C VAL A 102 -3.14 -4.30 8.83
N ASP A 103 -4.45 -4.47 8.64
CA ASP A 103 -5.19 -5.69 8.93
C ASP A 103 -6.03 -6.14 7.71
N ARG A 104 -6.51 -7.39 7.75
CA ARG A 104 -7.62 -7.80 6.88
C ARG A 104 -8.92 -7.13 7.37
N PRO A 105 -9.89 -6.86 6.48
CA PRO A 105 -11.24 -6.53 6.91
C PRO A 105 -11.85 -7.71 7.68
N ASN A 106 -12.64 -7.41 8.71
CA ASN A 106 -13.41 -8.41 9.47
C ASN A 106 -14.52 -9.03 8.63
#